data_AF-A0A2K1FQ92-F1
#
_entry.id   AF-A0A2K1FQ92-F1
#
_cell.length_a   1.000
_cell.length_b   1.000
_cell.length_c   1.000
_cell.angle_alpha   90.00
_cell.angle_beta   90.00
_cell.angle_gamma   90.00
#
_symmetry.space_group_name_H-M   'P 1'
#
loop_
_entity.id
_entity.type
_entity.pdbx_description
1 polymer ?
#
loop_
_entity_poly.entity_id
_entity_poly.type
_entity_poly.pdbx_seq_one_letter_code
_entity_poly.pdbx_strand_id
1 'polypeptide(L)'
;MAVLVDKNTKVICQGFTGAQGTFHSEQAIAYGTKMVGGVTPGKGGTKHLDLPVFDTVADAVEKTGANASVIYVPPPFAADAILE
;
A
#
# COMPACT_ATOMS: atom_id res chain seq x y z
N MET A 1 13.21 5.46 20.54
CA MET A 1 11.76 5.47 20.75
C MET A 1 11.15 6.05 19.49
N ALA A 2 10.30 5.30 18.79
CA ALA A 2 9.66 5.77 17.56
C ALA A 2 8.28 6.34 17.88
N VAL A 3 7.77 7.24 17.03
CA VAL A 3 6.42 7.81 17.14
C VAL A 3 5.67 7.43 15.86
N LEU A 4 4.47 6.85 16.03
CA LEU A 4 3.58 6.30 14.99
C LEU A 4 4.10 5.06 14.24
N VAL A 5 5.29 5.11 13.63
CA VAL A 5 5.80 4.05 12.75
C VAL A 5 7.17 3.54 13.17
N ASP A 6 7.39 2.23 13.03
CA ASP A 6 8.66 1.56 13.30
C ASP A 6 8.91 0.37 12.33
N LYS A 7 9.98 -0.40 12.58
CA LYS A 7 10.36 -1.57 11.76
C LYS A 7 9.31 -2.69 11.71
N ASN A 8 8.33 -2.69 12.61
CA ASN A 8 7.25 -3.68 12.67
C ASN A 8 5.99 -3.19 11.96
N THR A 9 5.88 -1.89 11.66
CA THR A 9 4.74 -1.31 10.93
C THR A 9 4.61 -1.98 9.57
N LYS A 10 3.44 -2.57 9.30
CA LYS A 10 3.11 -3.25 8.05
C LYS A 10 2.33 -2.28 7.18
N VAL A 11 2.94 -1.90 6.05
CA VAL A 11 2.44 -0.82 5.20
C VAL A 11 1.84 -1.39 3.91
N ILE A 12 0.66 -0.90 3.54
CA ILE A 12 0.10 -1.06 2.19
C ILE A 12 0.17 0.25 1.41
N CYS A 13 0.15 0.17 0.10
CA CYS A 13 0.08 1.34 -0.78
C CYS A 13 -1.26 1.37 -1.53
N GLN A 14 -2.05 2.43 -1.40
CA GLN A 14 -3.19 2.70 -2.29
C GLN A 14 -2.69 3.43 -3.53
N GLY A 15 -3.07 2.97 -4.73
CA GLY A 15 -2.45 3.41 -5.98
C GLY A 15 -1.12 2.71 -6.30
N PHE A 16 -0.92 1.50 -5.76
CA PHE A 16 0.34 0.76 -5.79
C PHE A 16 0.91 0.52 -7.18
N THR A 17 0.06 0.21 -8.16
CA THR A 17 0.49 -0.06 -9.54
C THR A 17 0.62 1.22 -10.39
N GLY A 18 0.42 2.40 -9.79
CA GLY A 18 0.68 3.68 -10.44
C GLY A 18 2.16 4.01 -10.49
N ALA A 19 2.56 4.97 -11.33
CA ALA A 19 3.98 5.33 -11.51
C ALA A 19 4.64 5.79 -10.19
N GLN A 20 3.98 6.69 -9.44
CA GLN A 20 4.51 7.19 -8.17
C GLN A 20 4.44 6.14 -7.06
N GLY A 21 3.34 5.37 -7.00
CA GLY A 21 3.21 4.26 -6.05
C GLY A 21 4.30 3.21 -6.23
N THR A 22 4.61 2.86 -7.48
CA THR A 22 5.70 1.93 -7.83
C THR A 22 7.06 2.48 -7.40
N PHE A 23 7.40 3.69 -7.87
CA PHE A 23 8.71 4.30 -7.60
C PHE A 23 9.01 4.43 -6.11
N HIS A 24 8.06 4.94 -5.32
CA HIS A 24 8.28 5.10 -3.88
C HIS A 24 8.18 3.78 -3.10
N SER A 25 7.38 2.81 -3.55
CA SER A 25 7.34 1.50 -2.92
C SER A 25 8.63 0.70 -3.12
N GLU A 26 9.25 0.77 -4.31
CA GLU A 26 10.57 0.18 -4.56
C GLU A 26 11.61 0.74 -3.59
N GLN A 27 11.64 2.06 -3.42
CA GLN A 27 12.54 2.73 -2.47
C GLN A 27 12.24 2.36 -1.02
N ALA A 28 10.96 2.28 -0.63
CA ALA A 28 10.56 1.89 0.72
C ALA A 28 10.99 0.45 1.03
N ILE A 29 10.82 -0.47 0.10
CA ILE A 29 11.29 -1.87 0.22
C ILE A 29 12.81 -1.90 0.35
N ALA A 30 13.54 -1.19 -0.52
CA ALA A 30 15.00 -1.12 -0.46
C ALA A 30 15.52 -0.50 0.85
N TYR A 31 14.76 0.43 1.44
CA TYR A 31 15.07 1.03 2.74
C TYR A 31 14.77 0.09 3.93
N GLY A 32 14.03 -0.99 3.72
CA GLY A 32 13.63 -1.95 4.76
C GLY A 32 12.27 -1.66 5.39
N THR A 33 11.45 -0.78 4.80
CA THR A 33 10.05 -0.66 5.17
C THR A 33 9.33 -1.97 4.89
N LYS A 34 8.54 -2.44 5.85
CA LYS A 34 7.77 -3.67 5.71
C LYS A 34 6.49 -3.44 4.88
N MET A 35 6.69 -3.21 3.58
CA MET A 35 5.62 -3.19 2.59
C MET A 35 5.04 -4.60 2.47
N VAL A 36 3.72 -4.73 2.63
CA VAL A 36 3.03 -6.04 2.64
C VAL A 36 2.06 -6.23 1.49
N GLY A 37 1.87 -5.23 0.65
CA GLY A 37 0.95 -5.27 -0.48
C GLY A 37 0.53 -3.89 -0.95
N GLY A 38 -0.45 -3.86 -1.83
CA GLY A 38 -1.08 -2.62 -2.24
C GLY A 38 -2.46 -2.80 -2.83
N VAL A 39 -3.17 -1.69 -2.99
CA VAL A 39 -4.53 -1.64 -3.49
C VAL A 39 -4.52 -0.94 -4.84
N THR A 40 -5.13 -1.59 -5.83
CA THR A 40 -5.50 -0.96 -7.11
C THR A 40 -6.78 -1.63 -7.58
N PRO A 41 -7.93 -0.94 -7.49
CA PRO A 41 -9.21 -1.48 -7.95
C PRO A 41 -9.15 -1.97 -9.40
N GLY A 42 -9.63 -3.19 -9.64
CA GLY A 42 -9.61 -3.87 -10.93
C GLY A 42 -8.33 -4.66 -11.22
N LYS A 43 -7.35 -4.67 -10.29
CA LYS A 43 -6.11 -5.45 -10.40
C LYS A 43 -5.88 -6.40 -9.22
N GLY A 44 -6.89 -6.61 -8.37
CA GLY A 44 -6.80 -7.57 -7.28
C GLY A 44 -6.45 -8.98 -7.76
N GLY A 45 -5.68 -9.71 -6.92
CA GLY A 45 -5.21 -11.06 -7.24
C GLY A 45 -3.94 -11.11 -8.09
N THR A 46 -3.44 -9.95 -8.55
CA THR A 46 -2.15 -9.86 -9.25
C THR A 46 -0.99 -9.64 -8.26
N LYS A 47 0.24 -9.63 -8.78
CA LYS A 47 1.43 -9.23 -8.04
C LYS A 47 2.08 -8.03 -8.67
N HIS A 48 2.65 -7.16 -7.83
CA HIS A 48 3.46 -6.01 -8.24
C HIS A 48 4.59 -5.83 -7.22
N LEU A 49 5.82 -5.62 -7.69
CA LEU A 49 7.02 -5.59 -6.83
C LEU A 49 7.14 -6.83 -5.91
N ASP A 50 6.77 -8.01 -6.42
CA ASP A 50 6.68 -9.27 -5.69
C ASP A 50 5.70 -9.30 -4.49
N LEU A 51 4.89 -8.25 -4.32
CA LEU A 51 3.87 -8.11 -3.30
C LEU A 51 2.45 -8.30 -3.87
N PRO A 52 1.50 -8.79 -3.06
CA PRO A 52 0.12 -9.01 -3.52
C PRO A 52 -0.60 -7.67 -3.76
N VAL A 53 -1.41 -7.64 -4.82
CA VAL A 53 -2.33 -6.54 -5.13
C VAL A 53 -3.76 -6.94 -4.79
N PHE A 54 -4.49 -6.02 -4.17
CA PHE A 54 -5.88 -6.20 -3.76
C PHE A 54 -6.78 -5.16 -4.44
N ASP A 55 -8.08 -5.49 -4.54
CA ASP A 55 -9.07 -4.55 -5.05
C ASP A 55 -9.53 -3.55 -3.99
N THR A 56 -9.52 -3.93 -2.71
CA THR A 56 -9.97 -3.09 -1.59
C THR A 56 -8.96 -3.06 -0.44
N VAL A 57 -8.99 -1.99 0.35
CA VAL A 57 -8.22 -1.88 1.60
C VAL A 57 -8.62 -2.95 2.61
N ALA A 58 -9.92 -3.22 2.76
CA ALA A 58 -10.43 -4.24 3.66
C ALA A 58 -9.81 -5.63 3.39
N ASP A 59 -9.77 -6.06 2.13
CA ASP A 59 -9.14 -7.31 1.71
C ASP A 59 -7.64 -7.34 2.01
N ALA A 60 -6.96 -6.21 1.75
CA ALA A 60 -5.53 -6.08 1.99
C ALA A 60 -5.22 -6.20 3.49
N VAL A 61 -6.00 -5.53 4.35
CA VAL A 61 -5.84 -5.57 5.81
C VAL A 61 -6.13 -6.98 6.33
N GLU A 62 -7.20 -7.64 5.88
CA GLU A 62 -7.53 -9.00 6.32
C GLU A 62 -6.40 -9.99 6.00
N LYS A 63 -5.85 -9.95 4.78
CA LYS A 63 -4.85 -10.92 4.31
C LYS A 63 -3.43 -10.64 4.79
N THR A 64 -3.09 -9.39 5.10
CA THR A 64 -1.71 -8.98 5.45
C THR A 64 -1.57 -8.50 6.91
N GLY A 65 -2.67 -8.13 7.54
CA GLY A 65 -2.72 -7.44 8.83
C GLY A 65 -2.00 -6.09 8.78
N ALA A 66 -2.01 -5.39 7.65
CA ALA A 66 -1.46 -4.04 7.52
C ALA A 66 -2.08 -3.10 8.57
N ASN A 67 -1.27 -2.19 9.11
CA ASN A 67 -1.69 -1.23 10.12
C ASN A 67 -1.34 0.22 9.76
N ALA A 68 -0.82 0.44 8.55
CA ALA A 68 -0.59 1.75 7.96
C ALA A 68 -0.80 1.68 6.43
N SER A 69 -1.23 2.79 5.85
CA SER A 69 -1.36 2.95 4.39
C SER A 69 -0.64 4.21 3.93
N VAL A 70 -0.09 4.17 2.71
CA VAL A 70 0.37 5.34 1.96
C VAL A 70 -0.48 5.48 0.69
N ILE A 71 -0.95 6.69 0.39
CA ILE A 71 -1.89 6.95 -0.70
C ILE A 71 -1.17 7.70 -1.83
N TYR A 72 -0.98 7.02 -2.96
CA TYR A 72 -0.48 7.58 -4.23
C TYR A 72 -1.59 7.55 -5.30
N VAL A 73 -2.76 8.05 -4.92
CA VAL A 73 -3.97 8.10 -5.75
C VAL A 73 -4.15 9.51 -6.33
N PRO A 74 -4.61 9.67 -7.59
CA PRO A 74 -4.87 10.99 -8.16
C PRO A 74 -5.86 11.83 -7.32
N PRO A 75 -5.73 13.17 -7.33
CA PRO A 75 -6.55 14.05 -6.49
C PRO A 75 -8.07 13.81 -6.52
N PRO A 76 -8.70 13.52 -7.69
CA PRO A 76 -10.15 13.28 -7.75
C PRO A 76 -10.63 12.07 -6.93
N PHE A 77 -9.76 11.11 -6.62
CA PHE A 77 -10.12 9.88 -5.90
C PHE A 77 -9.51 9.83 -4.49
N ALA A 78 -8.76 10.87 -4.09
CA ALA A 78 -8.05 10.88 -2.81
C ALA A 78 -9.00 10.83 -1.60
N ALA A 79 -10.12 11.55 -1.65
CA ALA A 79 -11.10 11.56 -0.56
C ALA A 79 -11.71 10.17 -0.32
N ASP A 80 -12.05 9.47 -1.40
CA ASP A 80 -12.59 8.11 -1.34
C ASP A 80 -11.54 7.13 -0.79
N ALA A 81 -10.31 7.21 -1.29
CA ALA A 81 -9.19 6.40 -0.79
C ALA A 81 -8.87 6.66 0.70
N ILE A 82 -9.11 7.85 1.24
CA ILE A 82 -8.90 8.14 2.67
C ILE A 82 -10.02 7.51 3.54
N LEU A 83 -11.23 7.39 3.00
CA LEU A 83 -12.39 6.84 3.72
C LEU A 83 -12.46 5.31 3.67
N GLU A 84 -11.89 4.70 2.63
CA GLU A 84 -11.80 3.25 2.39
C GLU A 84 -10.99 2.49 3.45
#